data_AF-A0A420XFE0-F1
#
_entry.id   AF-A0A420XFE0-F1
#
_cell.length_a   1.000
_cell.length_b   1.000
_cell.length_c   1.000
_cell.angle_alpha   90.00
_cell.angle_beta   90.00
_cell.angle_gamma   90.00
#
_symmetry.space_group_name_H-M   'P 1'
#
loop_
_entity.id
_entity.type
_entity.pdbx_description
1 polymer ?
#
loop_
_entity_poly.entity_id
_entity_poly.type
_entity_poly.pdbx_seq_one_letter_code
_entity_poly.pdbx_strand_id
1 'polypeptide(L)'
;MNGTQNPIKDLKQWKNAQNKATTPQTMSTKGNIKAKDKPAKKANKATIWFYPLYQMSYVFQQTKWNIASCKKNYPDCFHFKKRLAKEVAEIDQYLKGGHELLMMFASLEKLPPEEALKLKRFHHAIRYLSKQLNDIADYVEQVEKADDEVLNALCFSKA
;
A
#
# COMPACT_ATOMS: atom_id res chain seq x y z
N MET A 1 13.44 -6.22 -45.95
CA MET A 1 13.21 -4.77 -45.78
C MET A 1 11.88 -4.55 -45.06
N ASN A 2 12.00 -4.02 -43.85
CA ASN A 2 11.07 -3.21 -43.05
C ASN A 2 9.56 -3.27 -43.34
N GLY A 3 8.82 -3.81 -42.37
CA GLY A 3 7.50 -3.33 -41.98
C GLY A 3 7.50 -3.15 -40.47
N THR A 4 7.93 -1.99 -39.99
CA THR A 4 8.01 -1.60 -38.58
C THR A 4 6.63 -1.72 -37.91
N GLN A 5 6.46 -2.79 -37.13
CA GLN A 5 5.33 -2.92 -36.21
C GLN A 5 5.49 -1.84 -35.14
N ASN A 6 4.79 -0.72 -35.32
CA ASN A 6 4.89 0.42 -34.44
C ASN A 6 4.01 0.16 -33.21
N PRO A 7 4.59 -0.07 -32.02
CA PRO A 7 3.83 -0.48 -30.83
C PRO A 7 2.81 0.58 -30.37
N ILE A 8 2.94 1.83 -30.84
CA ILE A 8 1.97 2.90 -30.58
C ILE A 8 0.66 2.68 -31.36
N LYS A 9 0.71 2.07 -32.55
CA LYS A 9 -0.50 1.74 -33.32
C LYS A 9 -1.30 0.63 -32.64
N ASP A 10 -0.61 -0.38 -32.12
CA ASP A 10 -1.24 -1.50 -31.41
C ASP A 10 -1.89 -1.03 -30.09
N LEU A 11 -1.22 -0.12 -29.37
CA LEU A 11 -1.80 0.52 -28.17
C LEU A 11 -3.03 1.39 -28.46
N LYS A 12 -3.06 2.08 -29.61
CA LYS A 12 -4.23 2.87 -30.02
C LYS A 12 -5.40 1.97 -30.42
N GLN A 13 -5.14 0.87 -31.11
CA GLN A 13 -6.17 -0.11 -31.46
C GLN A 13 -6.75 -0.79 -30.22
N TRP A 14 -5.90 -1.17 -29.25
CA TRP A 14 -6.34 -1.75 -27.99
C TRP A 14 -7.22 -0.79 -27.17
N LYS A 15 -6.83 0.50 -27.06
CA LYS A 15 -7.66 1.52 -26.39
C LYS A 15 -9.01 1.73 -27.10
N ASN A 16 -9.04 1.71 -28.43
CA ASN A 16 -10.28 1.86 -29.18
C ASN A 16 -11.19 0.63 -29.09
N ALA A 17 -10.63 -0.56 -28.92
CA ALA A 17 -11.39 -1.79 -28.66
C ALA A 17 -12.00 -1.81 -27.25
N GLN A 18 -11.28 -1.32 -26.25
CA GLN A 18 -11.77 -1.22 -24.87
C GLN A 18 -12.92 -0.20 -24.72
N ASN A 19 -12.87 0.89 -25.49
CA ASN A 19 -13.91 1.93 -25.48
C ASN A 19 -15.14 1.59 -26.35
N LYS A 20 -15.15 0.47 -27.07
CA LYS A 20 -16.28 0.01 -27.90
C LYS A 20 -17.09 -1.14 -27.30
N ALA A 21 -16.72 -1.65 -26.13
CA ALA A 21 -17.46 -2.71 -25.46
C ALA A 21 -18.11 -2.19 -24.18
N THR A 22 -19.28 -1.57 -24.30
CA THR A 22 -20.45 -1.76 -23.41
C THR A 22 -21.61 -0.96 -24.01
N THR A 23 -22.31 -1.51 -25.01
CA THR A 23 -23.67 -1.06 -25.32
C THR A 23 -24.59 -1.78 -24.32
N PRO A 24 -25.28 -1.10 -23.40
CA PRO A 24 -26.26 -1.75 -22.56
C PRO A 24 -27.43 -2.18 -23.43
N GLN A 25 -27.69 -3.49 -23.52
CA GLN A 25 -28.92 -4.00 -24.11
C GLN A 25 -30.10 -3.51 -23.26
N THR A 26 -30.94 -2.67 -23.87
CA THR A 26 -32.23 -2.24 -23.32
C THR A 26 -33.20 -3.42 -23.33
N MET A 27 -33.42 -4.03 -22.17
CA MET A 27 -34.66 -4.79 -21.92
C MET A 27 -35.77 -3.80 -21.57
N SER A 28 -36.85 -3.81 -22.35
CA SER A 28 -38.01 -2.98 -22.08
C SER A 28 -38.74 -3.46 -20.83
N THR A 29 -38.96 -2.58 -19.87
CA THR A 29 -40.03 -2.77 -18.89
C THR A 29 -40.71 -1.43 -18.69
N LYS A 30 -41.98 -1.37 -19.10
CA LYS A 30 -42.92 -0.27 -18.83
C LYS A 30 -43.00 -0.07 -17.32
N GLY A 31 -42.60 1.10 -16.83
CA GLY A 31 -42.73 1.50 -15.43
C GLY A 31 -42.51 2.99 -15.28
N ASN A 32 -43.61 3.73 -15.21
CA ASN A 32 -43.66 5.19 -15.11
C ASN A 32 -43.27 5.64 -13.70
N ILE A 33 -42.03 6.11 -13.48
CA ILE A 33 -41.66 6.82 -12.23
C ILE A 33 -40.72 7.98 -12.56
N LYS A 34 -41.22 9.21 -12.36
CA LYS A 34 -40.44 10.45 -12.36
C LYS A 34 -39.40 10.41 -11.25
N ALA A 35 -38.11 10.29 -11.60
CA ALA A 35 -37.01 10.42 -10.66
C ALA A 35 -36.32 11.78 -10.86
N LYS A 36 -36.36 12.62 -9.81
CA LYS A 36 -35.66 13.89 -9.68
C LYS A 36 -34.19 13.77 -10.06
N ASP A 37 -33.72 14.67 -10.92
CA ASP A 37 -32.31 14.90 -11.20
C ASP A 37 -31.54 15.16 -9.89
N LYS A 38 -30.75 14.18 -9.47
CA LYS A 38 -29.66 14.41 -8.51
C LYS A 38 -28.46 14.87 -9.33
N PRO A 39 -27.85 16.03 -9.02
CA PRO A 39 -26.68 16.48 -9.76
C PRO A 39 -25.57 15.44 -9.62
N ALA A 40 -24.99 15.07 -10.77
CA ALA A 40 -23.86 14.17 -10.86
C ALA A 40 -22.81 14.58 -9.82
N LYS A 41 -22.55 13.69 -8.85
CA LYS A 41 -21.44 13.86 -7.90
C LYS A 41 -20.19 14.03 -8.75
N LYS A 42 -19.66 15.26 -8.82
CA LYS A 42 -18.32 15.52 -9.33
C LYS A 42 -17.40 14.57 -8.58
N ALA A 43 -16.95 13.52 -9.26
CA ALA A 43 -16.02 12.56 -8.70
C ALA A 43 -14.83 13.36 -8.19
N ASN A 44 -14.64 13.33 -6.88
CA ASN A 44 -13.64 14.09 -6.19
C ASN A 44 -12.29 13.63 -6.77
N LYS A 45 -11.68 14.46 -7.63
CA LYS A 45 -10.41 14.15 -8.32
C LYS A 45 -9.24 13.99 -7.33
N ALA A 46 -9.49 14.21 -6.04
CA ALA A 46 -8.61 13.93 -4.91
C ALA A 46 -8.53 12.44 -4.50
N THR A 47 -9.34 11.55 -5.09
CA THR A 47 -9.43 10.14 -4.65
C THR A 47 -8.38 9.22 -5.27
N ILE A 48 -7.35 9.76 -5.92
CA ILE A 48 -6.27 8.98 -6.55
C ILE A 48 -4.91 9.53 -6.11
N TRP A 49 -4.62 9.48 -4.80
CA TRP A 49 -3.27 9.80 -4.32
C TRP A 49 -2.68 8.77 -3.35
N PHE A 50 -3.48 7.78 -2.95
CA PHE A 50 -3.01 6.51 -2.41
C PHE A 50 -3.43 5.43 -3.40
N TYR A 51 -2.58 5.11 -4.37
CA TYR A 51 -2.42 3.68 -4.63
C TYR A 51 -1.71 3.21 -3.35
N PRO A 52 -2.37 2.57 -2.38
CA PRO A 52 -1.64 2.04 -1.23
C PRO A 52 -0.54 1.19 -1.83
N LEU A 53 0.65 1.26 -1.25
CA LEU A 53 1.82 0.58 -1.77
C LEU A 53 1.59 -0.93 -1.65
N TYR A 54 0.67 -1.51 -2.43
CA TYR A 54 0.07 -2.83 -2.22
C TYR A 54 1.15 -3.90 -2.23
N GLN A 55 2.10 -3.76 -3.16
CA GLN A 55 3.26 -4.65 -3.23
C GLN A 55 4.14 -4.52 -1.98
N MET A 56 4.33 -3.31 -1.45
CA MET A 56 5.07 -3.11 -0.19
C MET A 56 4.29 -3.65 1.01
N SER A 57 2.98 -3.40 1.09
CA SER A 57 2.11 -3.96 2.13
C SER A 57 2.18 -5.48 2.14
N TYR A 58 2.18 -6.09 0.95
CA TYR A 58 2.31 -7.53 0.79
C TYR A 58 3.68 -8.04 1.26
N VAL A 59 4.77 -7.32 0.99
CA VAL A 59 6.11 -7.66 1.51
C VAL A 59 6.13 -7.67 3.05
N PHE A 60 5.52 -6.68 3.71
CA PHE A 60 5.41 -6.67 5.17
C PHE A 60 4.55 -7.84 5.68
N GLN A 61 3.45 -8.14 5.01
CA GLN A 61 2.60 -9.29 5.35
C GLN A 61 3.35 -10.62 5.19
N GLN A 62 4.08 -10.80 4.10
CA GLN A 62 4.92 -11.98 3.86
C GLN A 62 5.99 -12.12 4.93
N THR A 63 6.55 -10.99 5.40
CA THR A 63 7.49 -10.97 6.51
C THR A 63 6.83 -11.51 7.79
N LYS A 64 5.60 -11.11 8.11
CA LYS A 64 4.84 -11.65 9.24
C LYS A 64 4.61 -13.16 9.12
N TRP A 65 4.18 -13.65 7.96
CA TRP A 65 4.02 -15.09 7.74
C TRP A 65 5.34 -15.86 7.92
N ASN A 66 6.44 -15.30 7.42
CA ASN A 66 7.77 -15.89 7.59
C ASN A 66 8.23 -15.89 9.06
N ILE A 67 7.87 -14.89 9.86
CA ILE A 67 8.16 -14.85 11.30
C ILE A 67 7.42 -15.99 12.02
N ALA A 68 6.11 -16.12 11.82
CA ALA A 68 5.31 -17.17 12.45
C ALA A 68 5.77 -18.57 12.01
N SER A 69 5.99 -18.77 10.70
CA SER A 69 6.51 -20.03 10.15
C SER A 69 7.89 -20.39 10.71
N CYS A 70 8.77 -19.40 10.91
CA CYS A 70 10.08 -19.64 11.50
C CYS A 70 9.97 -20.14 12.94
N LYS A 71 9.11 -19.55 13.77
CA LYS A 71 8.91 -20.01 15.15
C LYS A 71 8.39 -21.44 15.19
N LYS A 72 7.46 -21.78 14.29
CA LYS A 72 6.84 -23.10 14.21
C LYS A 72 7.79 -24.19 13.73
N ASN A 73 8.51 -23.93 12.64
CA ASN A 73 9.28 -24.96 11.95
C ASN A 73 10.77 -24.98 12.36
N TYR A 74 11.28 -23.86 12.86
CA TYR A 74 12.71 -23.66 13.16
C TYR A 74 12.90 -22.81 14.45
N PRO A 75 12.41 -23.28 15.61
CA PRO A 75 12.42 -22.51 16.86
C PRO A 75 13.83 -22.09 17.30
N ASP A 76 14.83 -22.93 17.08
CA ASP A 76 16.25 -22.64 17.43
C ASP A 76 16.80 -21.45 16.62
N CYS A 77 16.29 -21.24 15.41
CA CYS A 77 16.68 -20.14 14.52
C CYS A 77 15.90 -18.84 14.77
N PHE A 78 14.96 -18.83 15.73
CA PHE A 78 14.10 -17.66 15.94
C PHE A 78 14.86 -16.42 16.44
N HIS A 79 16.09 -16.59 16.95
CA HIS A 79 16.98 -15.48 17.32
C HIS A 79 17.25 -14.51 16.16
N PHE A 80 17.23 -14.97 14.89
CA PHE A 80 17.32 -14.09 13.73
C PHE A 80 16.10 -13.17 13.59
N LYS A 81 14.90 -13.62 13.99
CA LYS A 81 13.68 -12.79 13.98
C LYS A 81 13.72 -11.76 15.11
N LYS A 82 14.25 -12.12 16.28
CA LYS A 82 14.51 -11.15 17.36
C LYS A 82 15.52 -10.08 16.93
N ARG A 83 16.55 -10.45 16.17
CA ARG A 83 17.50 -9.49 15.59
C ARG A 83 16.81 -8.58 14.57
N LEU A 84 15.99 -9.14 13.67
CA LEU A 84 15.18 -8.37 12.73
C LEU A 84 14.32 -7.32 13.46
N ALA A 85 13.66 -7.68 14.57
CA ALA A 85 12.85 -6.75 15.36
C ALA A 85 13.66 -5.54 15.86
N LYS A 86 14.91 -5.76 16.29
CA LYS A 86 15.81 -4.67 16.69
C LYS A 86 16.22 -3.80 15.51
N GLU A 87 16.61 -4.43 14.40
CA GLU A 87 17.05 -3.73 13.18
C GLU A 87 15.92 -2.85 12.59
N VAL A 88 14.67 -3.34 12.57
CA VAL A 88 13.54 -2.52 12.07
C VAL A 88 13.17 -1.39 13.03
N ALA A 89 13.34 -1.58 14.35
CA ALA A 89 13.14 -0.52 15.34
C ALA A 89 14.20 0.58 15.20
N GLU A 90 15.47 0.22 14.95
CA GLU A 90 16.54 1.18 14.65
C GLU A 90 16.26 1.95 13.36
N ILE A 91 15.80 1.27 12.29
CA ILE A 91 15.42 1.94 11.04
C ILE A 91 14.28 2.94 11.28
N ASP A 92 13.26 2.59 12.07
CA ASP A 92 12.18 3.51 12.42
C ASP A 92 12.68 4.75 13.16
N GLN A 93 13.66 4.60 14.06
CA GLN A 93 14.30 5.74 14.73
C GLN A 93 15.03 6.64 13.74
N TYR A 94 15.78 6.08 12.78
CA TYR A 94 16.45 6.87 11.74
C TYR A 94 15.45 7.61 10.84
N LEU A 95 14.34 6.97 10.47
CA LEU A 95 13.27 7.60 9.69
C LEU A 95 12.63 8.76 10.45
N LYS A 96 12.36 8.60 11.75
CA LYS A 96 11.82 9.66 12.61
C LYS A 96 12.79 10.84 12.72
N GLY A 97 14.07 10.59 12.98
CA GLY A 97 15.09 11.64 13.05
C GLY A 97 15.26 12.40 11.73
N GLY A 98 15.29 11.68 10.60
CA GLY A 98 15.34 12.32 9.28
C GLY A 98 14.08 13.15 8.97
N HIS A 99 12.91 12.67 9.38
CA HIS A 99 11.66 13.40 9.24
C HIS A 99 11.66 14.68 10.09
N GLU A 100 12.09 14.61 11.35
CA GLU A 100 12.21 15.77 12.24
C GLU A 100 13.14 16.83 11.66
N LEU A 101 14.30 16.42 11.12
CA LEU A 101 15.24 17.31 10.46
C LEU A 101 14.62 18.01 9.24
N LEU A 102 13.88 17.28 8.40
CA LEU A 102 13.21 17.85 7.24
C LEU A 102 12.08 18.81 7.62
N MET A 103 11.32 18.50 8.67
CA MET A 103 10.29 19.40 9.19
C MET A 103 10.89 20.67 9.80
N MET A 104 12.04 20.55 10.46
CA MET A 104 12.81 21.70 10.95
C MET A 104 13.21 22.61 9.79
N PHE A 105 13.80 22.07 8.71
CA PHE A 105 14.17 22.86 7.53
C PHE A 105 12.95 23.49 6.85
N ALA A 106 11.85 22.75 6.73
CA ALA A 106 10.60 23.26 6.16
C ALA A 106 9.95 24.37 6.99
N SER A 107 10.32 24.52 8.27
CA SER A 107 9.84 25.59 9.13
C SER A 107 10.64 26.90 8.99
N LEU A 108 11.87 26.84 8.46
CA LEU A 108 12.74 28.01 8.32
C LEU A 108 12.32 28.92 7.17
N GLU A 109 11.74 28.37 6.11
CA GLU A 109 11.30 29.13 4.95
C GLU A 109 10.00 28.55 4.37
N LYS A 110 9.14 29.42 3.83
CA LYS A 110 7.92 29.00 3.17
C LYS A 110 8.24 28.28 1.87
N LEU A 111 8.02 26.98 1.84
CA LEU A 111 8.21 26.16 0.65
C LEU A 111 7.28 26.58 -0.51
N PRO A 112 7.78 26.63 -1.76
CA PRO A 112 6.95 26.72 -2.94
C PRO A 112 5.92 25.59 -3.01
N PRO A 113 4.77 25.76 -3.68
CA PRO A 113 3.70 24.75 -3.69
C PRO A 113 4.13 23.35 -4.14
N GLU A 114 5.06 23.25 -5.08
CA GLU A 114 5.60 21.97 -5.55
C GLU A 114 6.42 21.25 -4.46
N GLU A 115 7.30 21.97 -3.78
CA GLU A 115 8.13 21.43 -2.70
C GLU A 115 7.30 21.09 -1.46
N ALA A 116 6.32 21.93 -1.11
CA ALA A 116 5.36 21.65 -0.06
C ALA A 116 4.55 20.37 -0.35
N LEU A 117 4.19 20.14 -1.62
CA LEU A 117 3.56 18.90 -2.04
C LEU A 117 4.52 17.73 -1.82
N LYS A 118 5.77 17.79 -2.31
CA LYS A 118 6.79 16.73 -2.11
C LYS A 118 6.98 16.39 -0.64
N LEU A 119 7.11 17.39 0.23
CA LEU A 119 7.23 17.20 1.68
C LEU A 119 6.01 16.47 2.25
N LYS A 120 4.79 16.86 1.84
CA LYS A 120 3.57 16.15 2.26
C LYS A 120 3.58 14.69 1.80
N ARG A 121 4.06 14.40 0.57
CA ARG A 121 4.16 13.02 0.08
C ARG A 121 5.12 12.18 0.91
N PHE A 122 6.28 12.77 1.20
CA PHE A 122 7.31 12.16 2.00
C PHE A 122 6.84 11.89 3.44
N HIS A 123 6.17 12.85 4.07
CA HIS A 123 5.57 12.69 5.40
C HIS A 123 4.62 11.47 5.45
N HIS A 124 3.75 11.34 4.46
CA HIS A 124 2.85 10.19 4.36
C HIS A 124 3.60 8.87 4.17
N ALA A 125 4.64 8.84 3.33
CA ALA A 125 5.45 7.65 3.12
C ALA A 125 6.18 7.22 4.39
N ILE A 126 6.79 8.16 5.12
CA ILE A 126 7.45 7.86 6.40
C ILE A 126 6.45 7.32 7.41
N ARG A 127 5.31 7.99 7.60
CA ARG A 127 4.30 7.53 8.56
C ARG A 127 3.82 6.10 8.24
N TYR A 128 3.67 5.77 6.95
CA TYR A 128 3.34 4.41 6.53
C TYR A 128 4.47 3.42 6.86
N LEU A 129 5.71 3.71 6.48
CA LEU A 129 6.86 2.84 6.71
C LEU A 129 7.12 2.64 8.20
N SER A 130 7.13 3.71 8.99
CA SER A 130 7.24 3.68 10.44
C SER A 130 6.20 2.77 11.08
N LYS A 131 4.94 2.86 10.65
CA LYS A 131 3.90 1.95 11.14
C LYS A 131 4.22 0.50 10.79
N GLN A 132 4.58 0.21 9.54
CA GLN A 132 4.86 -1.16 9.11
C GLN A 132 6.08 -1.76 9.83
N LEU A 133 7.15 -0.98 10.05
CA LEU A 133 8.34 -1.43 10.76
C LEU A 133 8.04 -1.76 12.23
N ASN A 134 7.30 -0.88 12.92
CA ASN A 134 6.84 -1.14 14.28
C ASN A 134 5.90 -2.35 14.35
N ASP A 135 4.94 -2.46 13.43
CA ASP A 135 4.05 -3.61 13.33
C ASP A 135 4.84 -4.94 13.14
N ILE A 136 6.03 -4.92 12.51
CA ILE A 136 6.90 -6.10 12.39
C ILE A 136 7.62 -6.40 13.71
N ALA A 137 8.18 -5.39 14.37
CA ALA A 137 8.85 -5.56 15.66
C ALA A 137 7.88 -6.15 16.71
N ASP A 138 6.70 -5.55 16.84
CA ASP A 138 5.64 -5.98 17.75
C ASP A 138 5.19 -7.42 17.43
N TYR A 139 5.08 -7.75 16.14
CA TYR A 139 4.67 -9.08 15.71
C TYR A 139 5.71 -10.16 16.04
N VAL A 140 7.01 -9.84 15.99
CA VAL A 140 8.05 -10.77 16.47
C VAL A 140 7.87 -11.04 17.95
N GLU A 141 7.65 -10.00 18.78
CA GLU A 141 7.44 -10.15 20.21
C GLU A 141 6.18 -10.97 20.53
N GLN A 142 5.10 -10.73 19.77
CA GLN A 142 3.88 -11.52 19.87
C GLN A 142 4.11 -13.01 19.56
N VAL A 143 4.79 -13.31 18.44
CA VAL A 143 5.11 -14.69 18.04
C VAL A 143 6.08 -15.36 19.01
N GLU A 144 6.99 -14.61 19.62
CA GLU A 144 7.92 -15.15 20.61
C GLU A 144 7.19 -15.72 21.83
N LYS A 145 6.16 -15.00 22.29
CA LYS A 145 5.35 -15.32 23.47
C LYS A 145 4.16 -16.24 23.17
N ALA A 146 3.86 -16.50 21.90
CA ALA A 146 2.74 -17.33 21.50
C ALA A 146 2.96 -18.81 21.87
N ASP A 147 1.90 -19.43 22.38
CA ASP A 147 1.80 -20.89 22.48
C ASP A 147 1.46 -21.52 21.11
N ASP A 148 1.41 -22.85 21.05
CA ASP A 148 1.20 -23.58 19.81
C ASP A 148 -0.18 -23.33 19.18
N GLU A 149 -1.22 -23.09 19.97
CA GLU A 149 -2.58 -22.81 19.47
C GLU A 149 -2.61 -21.44 18.78
N VAL A 150 -2.10 -20.42 19.47
CA VAL A 150 -1.98 -19.06 18.95
C VAL A 150 -1.05 -19.02 17.74
N LEU A 151 0.07 -19.73 17.79
CA LEU A 151 1.03 -19.78 16.69
C LEU A 151 0.44 -20.41 15.42
N ASN A 152 -0.39 -21.44 15.57
CA ASN A 152 -1.12 -22.02 14.45
C ASN A 152 -2.10 -21.01 13.86
N ALA A 153 -2.87 -20.30 14.68
CA ALA A 153 -3.77 -19.25 14.19
C ALA A 153 -3.02 -18.12 13.44
N LEU A 154 -1.84 -17.72 13.95
CA LEU A 154 -0.99 -16.69 13.33
C LEU A 154 -0.41 -17.14 11.98
N CYS A 155 -0.03 -18.41 11.84
CA CYS A 155 0.44 -18.97 10.57
C CYS A 155 -0.63 -19.01 9.47
N PHE A 156 -1.91 -19.13 9.85
CA PHE A 156 -3.02 -19.34 8.92
C PHE A 156 -4.02 -18.17 8.83
N SER A 157 -3.78 -17.05 9.53
CA SER A 157 -4.64 -15.88 9.37
C SER A 157 -4.53 -15.35 7.94
N LYS A 158 -5.65 -15.41 7.21
CA LYS A 158 -5.80 -14.75 5.92
C LYS A 158 -5.94 -13.25 6.17
N ALA A 159 -5.18 -12.47 5.41
CA ALA A 159 -5.24 -11.00 5.40
C ALA A 159 -6.60 -10.47 4.93
#